data_AF-A0A3M7N708-F1
#
_entry.id   AF-A0A3M7N708-F1
#
_cell.length_a   1.000
_cell.length_b   1.000
_cell.length_c   1.000
_cell.angle_alpha   90.00
_cell.angle_beta   90.00
_cell.angle_gamma   90.00
#
_symmetry.space_group_name_H-M   'P 1'
#
loop_
_entity.id
_entity.type
_entity.pdbx_description
1 polymer ?
#
loop_
_entity_poly.entity_id
_entity_poly.type
_entity_poly.pdbx_seq_one_letter_code
_entity_poly.pdbx_strand_id
1 'polypeptide(L)'
;MANLTLGHHGAYSQSTAQLAQQPSSPTADLPLIRDYDNLFRIFYNFSPNLSTTNIASAYSECKALLSIADMYDALPVVGPRIDHHLLRFGSRLFKQIAKYPPSYLKLGYLARSRIIFSEALIHVVGQWPMAYPYLQTNDLPGGEGGGGYEVPQSVIDLIEDKVDELDELKAKVEAKLFRLTLSSSRGERVNPANDYLSWLAMSLFRQWLAENTTPEVRGILKNSPTTTLYSRETLKRFERRMDQVKNLARDLVKPLTRNCLELDLRLLADGEGGGLGYLTCVRVEDEDIPWI
;
A
#
# COMPACT_ATOMS: atom_id res chain seq x y z
N MET A 1 25.63 84.45 -18.76
CA MET A 1 25.73 83.89 -17.39
C MET A 1 24.87 82.63 -17.34
N ALA A 2 25.36 81.61 -16.64
CA ALA A 2 24.82 80.26 -16.36
C ALA A 2 23.28 80.16 -16.22
N ASN A 3 22.58 79.03 -16.38
CA ASN A 3 22.94 77.61 -16.38
C ASN A 3 21.74 76.81 -16.95
N LEU A 4 22.01 75.63 -17.50
CA LEU A 4 21.04 74.57 -17.82
C LEU A 4 20.45 73.94 -16.54
N THR A 5 19.19 73.47 -16.57
CA THR A 5 18.81 72.06 -16.30
C THR A 5 17.30 71.81 -16.35
N LEU A 6 17.00 70.63 -16.90
CA LEU A 6 15.74 69.99 -17.24
C LEU A 6 15.03 69.40 -16.00
N GLY A 7 13.70 69.24 -16.04
CA GLY A 7 13.00 68.32 -15.13
C GLY A 7 11.48 68.48 -15.08
N HIS A 8 10.79 67.92 -16.06
CA HIS A 8 9.33 67.77 -16.08
C HIS A 8 9.00 66.28 -15.93
N HIS A 9 8.50 65.84 -14.77
CA HIS A 9 7.79 64.57 -14.62
C HIS A 9 6.93 64.60 -13.35
N GLY A 10 5.61 64.65 -13.54
CA GLY A 10 4.64 64.34 -12.49
C GLY A 10 4.62 62.83 -12.25
N ALA A 11 4.90 62.42 -11.03
CA ALA A 11 4.80 61.02 -10.59
C ALA A 11 3.44 60.79 -9.94
N TYR A 12 2.66 59.89 -10.54
CA TYR A 12 1.49 59.26 -9.95
C TYR A 12 1.90 58.55 -8.65
N SER A 13 1.28 58.91 -7.52
CA SER A 13 1.41 58.16 -6.28
C SER A 13 0.69 56.81 -6.41
N GLN A 14 1.45 55.75 -6.70
CA GLN A 14 1.02 54.38 -6.42
C GLN A 14 1.29 54.09 -4.95
N SER A 15 0.24 53.98 -4.15
CA SER A 15 0.33 53.46 -2.78
C SER A 15 0.66 51.97 -2.84
N THR A 16 1.95 51.64 -2.79
CA THR A 16 2.41 50.31 -2.41
C THR A 16 2.22 50.16 -0.91
N ALA A 17 1.17 49.43 -0.52
CA ALA A 17 1.06 48.90 0.84
C ALA A 17 2.24 47.93 1.05
N GLN A 18 3.35 48.45 1.56
CA GLN A 18 4.45 47.66 2.08
C GLN A 18 3.91 46.91 3.30
N LEU A 19 3.61 45.62 3.12
CA LEU A 19 3.40 44.71 4.24
C LEU A 19 4.68 44.74 5.07
N ALA A 20 4.61 45.36 6.25
CA ALA A 20 5.68 45.29 7.22
C ALA A 20 5.97 43.81 7.51
N GLN A 21 7.21 43.37 7.26
CA GLN A 21 7.70 42.10 7.79
C GLN A 21 7.67 42.21 9.31
N GLN A 22 6.67 41.59 9.93
CA GLN A 22 6.60 41.49 11.38
C GLN A 22 7.77 40.63 11.88
N PRO A 23 8.49 41.05 12.92
CA PRO A 23 9.47 40.19 13.58
C PRO A 23 8.74 38.98 14.17
N SER A 24 9.25 37.78 13.91
CA SER A 24 8.73 36.51 14.40
C SER A 24 8.69 36.51 15.93
N SER A 25 7.50 36.63 16.51
CA SER A 25 7.27 36.49 17.95
C SER A 25 7.47 35.02 18.36
N PRO A 26 8.21 34.72 19.44
CA PRO A 26 8.48 33.35 19.90
C PRO A 26 7.25 32.59 20.41
N THR A 27 6.07 33.23 20.43
CA THR A 27 4.77 32.62 20.75
C THR A 27 4.07 32.02 19.52
N ALA A 28 4.56 32.28 18.30
CA ALA A 28 4.02 31.74 17.05
C ALA A 28 4.46 30.29 16.78
N ASP A 29 5.39 29.75 17.57
CA ASP A 29 6.00 28.43 17.38
C ASP A 29 5.30 27.30 18.16
N LEU A 30 4.14 27.55 18.78
CA LEU A 30 3.36 26.48 19.40
C LEU A 30 2.67 25.65 18.29
N PRO A 31 2.96 24.34 18.16
CA PRO A 31 2.39 23.51 17.09
C PRO A 31 0.86 23.58 17.02
N LEU A 32 0.21 23.62 18.19
CA LEU A 32 -1.25 23.75 18.30
C LEU A 32 -1.78 25.06 17.69
N ILE A 33 -1.11 26.19 17.91
CA ILE A 33 -1.54 27.49 17.36
C ILE A 33 -1.45 27.45 15.83
N ARG A 34 -0.36 26.89 15.30
CA ARG A 34 -0.19 26.70 13.85
C ARG A 34 -1.28 25.81 13.26
N ASP A 35 -1.66 24.73 13.95
CA ASP A 35 -2.68 23.81 13.46
C ASP A 35 -4.08 24.48 13.46
N TYR A 36 -4.41 25.29 14.47
CA TYR A 36 -5.61 26.15 14.45
C TYR A 36 -5.56 27.23 13.36
N ASP A 37 -4.41 27.90 13.15
CA ASP A 37 -4.23 28.86 12.05
C ASP A 37 -4.51 28.17 10.70
N ASN A 38 -3.99 26.96 10.50
CA ASN A 38 -4.25 26.16 9.30
C ASN A 38 -5.72 25.75 9.15
N LEU A 39 -6.42 25.44 10.25
CA LEU A 39 -7.86 25.16 10.22
C LEU A 39 -8.64 26.39 9.73
N PHE A 40 -8.39 27.56 10.31
CA PHE A 40 -9.06 28.79 9.91
C PHE A 40 -8.69 29.20 8.48
N ARG A 41 -7.43 29.05 8.07
CA ARG A 41 -7.02 29.25 6.67
C ARG A 41 -7.91 28.44 5.73
N ILE A 42 -8.10 27.16 6.01
CA ILE A 42 -8.94 26.30 5.18
C ILE A 42 -10.39 26.77 5.15
N PHE A 43 -10.97 27.15 6.30
CA PHE A 43 -12.36 27.66 6.37
C PHE A 43 -12.55 28.94 5.56
N TYR A 44 -11.54 29.81 5.53
CA TYR A 44 -11.55 31.03 4.70
C TYR A 44 -10.97 30.80 3.30
N ASN A 45 -10.86 29.54 2.85
CA ASN A 45 -10.39 29.13 1.54
C ASN A 45 -8.95 29.59 1.19
N PHE A 46 -8.11 29.77 2.20
CA PHE A 46 -6.67 29.94 2.06
C PHE A 46 -5.96 28.58 2.14
N SER A 47 -4.83 28.48 1.44
CA SER A 47 -3.97 27.29 1.51
C SER A 47 -3.37 27.13 2.92
N PRO A 48 -3.40 25.93 3.50
CA PRO A 48 -2.72 25.66 4.77
C PRO A 48 -1.20 25.68 4.56
N ASN A 49 -0.48 26.10 5.60
CA ASN A 49 0.97 26.11 5.63
C ASN A 49 1.47 24.76 6.19
N LEU A 50 1.67 23.81 5.27
CA LEU A 50 2.14 22.45 5.53
C LEU A 50 3.45 22.19 4.80
N SER A 51 4.32 21.36 5.36
CA SER A 51 5.60 20.99 4.77
C SER A 51 5.44 20.33 3.40
N THR A 52 6.10 20.86 2.37
CA THR A 52 6.05 20.29 1.00
C THR A 52 7.30 19.46 0.64
N THR A 53 8.31 19.48 1.51
CA THR A 53 9.63 18.88 1.24
C THR A 53 9.84 17.58 2.02
N ASN A 54 9.47 17.60 3.30
CA ASN A 54 9.65 16.49 4.23
C ASN A 54 8.31 15.80 4.51
N ILE A 55 8.19 14.55 4.03
CA ILE A 55 6.98 13.75 4.19
C ILE A 55 6.68 13.38 5.65
N ALA A 56 7.70 13.20 6.49
CA ALA A 56 7.49 12.86 7.90
C ALA A 56 6.91 14.05 8.69
N SER A 57 7.42 15.26 8.40
CA SER A 57 6.86 16.51 8.92
C SER A 57 5.44 16.71 8.40
N ALA A 58 5.24 16.61 7.08
CA ALA A 58 3.92 16.74 6.46
C ALA A 58 2.89 15.77 7.03
N TYR A 59 3.26 14.50 7.23
CA TYR A 59 2.42 13.49 7.88
C TYR A 59 1.99 13.93 9.29
N SER A 60 2.96 14.37 10.12
CA SER A 60 2.70 14.76 11.50
C SER A 60 1.80 16.00 11.58
N GLU A 61 2.04 16.98 10.70
CA GLU A 61 1.26 18.21 10.58
C GLU A 61 -0.17 17.94 10.09
N CYS A 62 -0.33 17.11 9.06
CA CYS A 62 -1.63 16.69 8.55
C CYS A 62 -2.41 15.91 9.61
N LYS A 63 -1.75 14.99 10.33
CA LYS A 63 -2.39 14.23 11.42
C LYS A 63 -2.91 15.15 12.52
N ALA A 64 -2.12 16.13 12.94
CA ALA A 64 -2.53 17.08 13.98
C ALA A 64 -3.71 17.95 13.52
N LEU A 65 -3.65 18.47 12.28
CA LEU A 65 -4.75 19.24 11.69
C LEU A 65 -6.03 18.43 11.53
N LEU A 66 -5.94 17.16 11.10
CA LEU A 66 -7.10 16.26 11.00
C LEU A 66 -7.70 15.95 12.35
N SER A 67 -6.88 15.75 13.39
CA SER A 67 -7.36 15.55 14.76
C SER A 67 -8.19 16.74 15.23
N ILE A 68 -7.74 17.97 14.97
CA ILE A 68 -8.52 19.17 15.27
C ILE A 68 -9.79 19.24 14.43
N ALA A 69 -9.70 18.97 13.14
CA ALA A 69 -10.85 18.98 12.26
C ALA A 69 -11.92 17.95 12.67
N ASP A 70 -11.52 16.77 13.14
CA ASP A 70 -12.41 15.73 13.66
C ASP A 70 -13.17 16.21 14.91
N MET A 71 -12.48 16.84 15.86
CA MET A 71 -13.12 17.42 17.06
C MET A 71 -14.21 18.44 16.74
N TYR A 72 -14.11 19.15 15.61
CA TYR A 72 -15.08 20.16 15.17
C TYR A 72 -16.00 19.66 14.04
N ASP A 73 -16.02 18.37 13.74
CA ASP A 73 -16.78 17.76 12.62
C ASP A 73 -16.54 18.48 11.26
N ALA A 74 -15.29 18.88 11.04
CA ALA A 74 -14.84 19.66 9.90
C ALA A 74 -14.04 18.84 8.87
N LEU A 75 -13.97 17.52 9.03
CA LEU A 75 -13.30 16.60 8.10
C LEU A 75 -13.76 16.74 6.64
N PRO A 76 -15.06 16.94 6.29
CA PRO A 76 -15.47 17.13 4.90
C PRO A 76 -14.82 18.35 4.22
N VAL A 77 -14.48 19.38 5.00
CA VAL A 77 -13.90 20.63 4.51
C VAL A 77 -12.37 20.55 4.48
N VAL A 78 -11.78 19.98 5.52
CA VAL A 78 -10.31 19.92 5.70
C VAL A 78 -9.68 18.76 4.93
N GLY A 79 -10.36 17.61 4.89
CA GLY A 79 -9.89 16.38 4.24
C GLY A 79 -9.41 16.57 2.80
N PRO A 80 -10.23 17.15 1.89
CA PRO A 80 -9.82 17.38 0.50
C PRO A 80 -8.57 18.25 0.33
N ARG A 81 -8.31 19.19 1.25
CA ARG A 81 -7.10 20.03 1.22
C ARG A 81 -5.86 19.24 1.61
N ILE A 82 -6.00 18.36 2.60
CA ILE A 82 -4.92 17.48 3.06
C ILE A 82 -4.64 16.37 2.05
N ASP A 83 -5.67 15.75 1.49
CA ASP A 83 -5.56 14.77 0.42
C ASP A 83 -4.75 15.34 -0.76
N HIS A 84 -5.16 16.49 -1.28
CA HIS A 84 -4.44 17.16 -2.36
C HIS A 84 -2.99 17.51 -1.97
N HIS A 85 -2.74 17.93 -0.73
CA HIS A 85 -1.37 18.21 -0.26
C HIS A 85 -0.50 16.95 -0.24
N LEU A 86 -1.00 15.84 0.31
CA LEU A 86 -0.26 14.60 0.45
C LEU A 86 0.01 13.94 -0.91
N LEU A 87 -0.99 13.90 -1.81
CA LEU A 87 -0.84 13.28 -3.12
C LEU A 87 0.24 13.95 -3.99
N ARG A 88 0.60 15.22 -3.72
CA ARG A 88 1.71 15.91 -4.40
C ARG A 88 3.08 15.30 -4.12
N PHE A 89 3.25 14.51 -3.06
CA PHE A 89 4.48 13.75 -2.83
C PHE A 89 4.67 12.58 -3.81
N GLY A 90 3.61 12.19 -4.53
CA GLY A 90 3.64 11.16 -5.57
C GLY A 90 4.20 9.82 -5.07
N SER A 91 5.13 9.23 -5.81
CA SER A 91 5.73 7.93 -5.46
C SER A 91 6.38 7.85 -4.08
N ARG A 92 6.88 8.99 -3.55
CA ARG A 92 7.45 9.05 -2.19
C ARG A 92 6.39 8.76 -1.13
N LEU A 93 5.14 9.18 -1.34
CA LEU A 93 4.02 8.89 -0.45
C LEU A 93 3.72 7.40 -0.45
N PHE A 94 3.52 6.80 -1.61
CA PHE A 94 3.15 5.38 -1.71
C PHE A 94 4.22 4.46 -1.11
N LYS A 95 5.51 4.81 -1.23
CA LYS A 95 6.60 4.12 -0.50
C LYS A 95 6.46 4.22 1.02
N GLN A 96 6.04 5.38 1.54
CA GLN A 96 5.79 5.53 2.98
C GLN A 96 4.55 4.77 3.43
N ILE A 97 3.48 4.74 2.61
CA ILE A 97 2.27 3.96 2.89
C ILE A 97 2.62 2.47 3.02
N ALA A 98 3.38 1.90 2.06
CA ALA A 98 3.83 0.52 2.13
C ALA A 98 4.70 0.21 3.36
N LYS A 99 5.46 1.20 3.85
CA LYS A 99 6.30 1.06 5.04
C LYS A 99 5.52 1.15 6.36
N TYR A 100 4.46 1.96 6.40
CA TYR A 100 3.64 2.18 7.60
C TYR A 100 2.12 2.10 7.30
N PRO A 101 1.59 0.96 6.81
CA PRO A 101 0.21 0.91 6.33
C PRO A 101 -0.85 1.28 7.39
N PRO A 102 -0.81 0.76 8.63
CA PRO A 102 -1.83 1.09 9.66
C PRO A 102 -1.94 2.60 9.93
N SER A 103 -0.80 3.29 9.96
CA SER A 103 -0.72 4.73 10.20
C SER A 103 -1.37 5.53 9.07
N TYR A 104 -1.09 5.16 7.82
CA TYR A 104 -1.66 5.83 6.66
C TYR A 104 -3.12 5.44 6.39
N LEU A 105 -3.56 4.26 6.84
CA LEU A 105 -4.99 3.89 6.82
C LEU A 105 -5.80 4.84 7.70
N LYS A 106 -5.34 5.07 8.95
CA LYS A 106 -5.96 6.04 9.87
C LYS A 106 -5.98 7.45 9.28
N LEU A 107 -4.86 7.90 8.73
CA LEU A 107 -4.74 9.21 8.10
C LEU A 107 -5.67 9.34 6.87
N GLY A 108 -5.69 8.34 6.00
CA GLY A 108 -6.53 8.31 4.80
C GLY A 108 -8.01 8.32 5.13
N TYR A 109 -8.41 7.60 6.19
CA TYR A 109 -9.77 7.62 6.72
C TYR A 109 -10.18 9.03 7.19
N LEU A 110 -9.38 9.64 8.07
CA LEU A 110 -9.65 10.99 8.58
C LEU A 110 -9.65 12.05 7.46
N ALA A 111 -8.69 11.96 6.53
CA ALA A 111 -8.62 12.85 5.38
C ALA A 111 -9.74 12.62 4.36
N ARG A 112 -10.54 11.55 4.50
CA ARG A 112 -11.51 11.09 3.50
C ARG A 112 -10.88 10.92 2.12
N SER A 113 -9.61 10.50 2.10
CA SER A 113 -8.83 10.29 0.87
C SER A 113 -9.05 8.88 0.36
N ARG A 114 -9.76 8.76 -0.76
CA ARG A 114 -9.96 7.47 -1.43
C ARG A 114 -8.63 6.79 -1.76
N ILE A 115 -7.70 7.54 -2.35
CA ILE A 115 -6.44 7.00 -2.86
C ILE A 115 -5.55 6.50 -1.71
N ILE A 116 -5.36 7.31 -0.66
CA ILE A 116 -4.50 6.96 0.47
C ILE A 116 -5.11 5.80 1.26
N PHE A 117 -6.43 5.83 1.47
CA PHE A 117 -7.14 4.77 2.17
C PHE A 117 -7.08 3.44 1.42
N SER A 118 -7.43 3.42 0.13
CA SER A 118 -7.40 2.18 -0.67
C SER A 118 -6.00 1.59 -0.75
N GLU A 119 -4.97 2.40 -0.97
CA GLU A 119 -3.58 1.94 -0.97
C GLU A 119 -3.21 1.30 0.38
N ALA A 120 -3.47 1.99 1.49
CA ALA A 120 -3.14 1.49 2.82
C ALA A 120 -3.94 0.23 3.18
N LEU A 121 -5.22 0.14 2.77
CA LEU A 121 -6.09 -0.99 3.02
C LEU A 121 -5.55 -2.26 2.37
N ILE A 122 -5.12 -2.18 1.11
CA ILE A 122 -4.55 -3.33 0.38
C ILE A 122 -3.32 -3.89 1.11
N HIS A 123 -2.43 -3.01 1.60
CA HIS A 123 -1.26 -3.43 2.38
C HIS A 123 -1.66 -4.07 3.72
N VAL A 124 -2.64 -3.49 4.43
CA VAL A 124 -3.13 -4.02 5.71
C VAL A 124 -3.76 -5.40 5.54
N VAL A 125 -4.61 -5.60 4.53
CA VAL A 125 -5.22 -6.90 4.21
C VAL A 125 -4.14 -7.92 3.85
N GLY A 126 -3.16 -7.53 3.03
CA GLY A 126 -2.03 -8.41 2.68
C GLY A 126 -1.18 -8.84 3.87
N GLN A 127 -1.12 -8.02 4.92
CA GLN A 127 -0.35 -8.27 6.15
C GLN A 127 -1.20 -8.83 7.29
N TRP A 128 -2.47 -9.17 7.05
CA TRP A 128 -3.34 -9.70 8.09
C TRP A 128 -2.89 -11.10 8.55
N PRO A 129 -2.97 -11.44 9.86
CA PRO A 129 -3.45 -10.63 11.00
C PRO A 129 -2.35 -9.82 11.70
N MET A 130 -1.13 -9.75 11.16
CA MET A 130 0.00 -9.05 11.79
C MET A 130 -0.22 -7.54 11.90
N ALA A 131 -1.04 -6.95 11.02
CA ALA A 131 -1.37 -5.54 11.04
C ALA A 131 -2.39 -5.15 12.13
N TYR A 132 -3.21 -6.08 12.62
CA TYR A 132 -4.33 -5.82 13.54
C TYR A 132 -3.94 -5.07 14.84
N PRO A 133 -2.88 -5.47 15.57
CA PRO A 133 -2.51 -4.80 16.81
C PRO A 133 -2.13 -3.32 16.64
N TYR A 134 -1.75 -2.90 15.44
CA TYR A 134 -1.38 -1.51 15.15
C TYR A 134 -2.58 -0.63 14.75
N LEU A 135 -3.73 -1.27 14.44
CA LEU A 135 -4.99 -0.57 14.16
C LEU A 135 -5.69 -0.21 15.47
N GLN A 136 -5.71 -1.14 16.42
CA GLN A 136 -6.27 -0.96 17.76
C GLN A 136 -5.19 -0.43 18.71
N THR A 137 -5.07 0.89 18.79
CA THR A 137 -4.24 1.54 19.82
C THR A 137 -5.00 1.56 21.13
N ASN A 138 -5.19 0.39 21.76
CA ASN A 138 -5.76 0.33 23.10
C ASN A 138 -4.89 1.12 24.07
N ASP A 139 -5.54 2.00 24.82
CA ASP A 139 -5.00 2.66 26.00
C ASP A 139 -4.39 1.61 26.95
N LEU A 140 -3.05 1.60 27.04
CA LEU A 140 -2.41 1.11 28.25
C LEU A 140 -2.87 2.02 29.40
N PRO A 141 -3.44 1.49 30.49
CA PRO A 141 -3.81 2.31 31.62
C PRO A 141 -2.53 2.88 32.25
N GLY A 142 -2.30 4.18 32.03
CA GLY A 142 -1.12 4.90 32.52
C GLY A 142 -0.14 5.40 31.45
N GLY A 143 -0.41 5.21 30.16
CA GLY A 143 0.33 5.91 29.09
C GLY A 143 -0.23 7.31 28.87
N GLU A 144 0.50 8.35 29.27
CA GLU A 144 0.20 9.77 28.97
C GLU A 144 0.38 10.11 27.47
N GLY A 145 -0.25 9.33 26.59
CA GLY A 145 -0.22 9.45 25.14
C GLY A 145 -1.61 9.47 24.54
N GLY A 146 -2.56 10.18 25.18
CA GLY A 146 -3.90 10.40 24.66
C GLY A 146 -3.84 11.06 23.28
N GLY A 147 -4.26 10.34 22.23
CA GLY A 147 -4.24 10.85 20.85
C GLY A 147 -4.00 9.78 19.77
N GLY A 148 -4.17 8.50 20.07
CA GLY A 148 -4.25 7.45 19.06
C GLY A 148 -5.68 7.38 18.51
N TYR A 149 -5.90 7.83 17.27
CA TYR A 149 -7.17 7.56 16.59
C TYR A 149 -7.35 6.04 16.45
N GLU A 150 -8.45 5.52 16.99
CA GLU A 150 -8.86 4.14 16.79
C GLU A 150 -9.60 4.01 15.46
N VAL A 151 -9.25 2.99 14.69
CA VAL A 151 -9.98 2.72 13.45
C VAL A 151 -11.40 2.26 13.79
N PRO A 152 -12.45 2.85 13.19
CA PRO A 152 -13.82 2.45 13.45
C PRO A 152 -14.05 0.96 13.16
N GLN A 153 -14.91 0.32 13.95
CA GLN A 153 -15.18 -1.11 13.82
C GLN A 153 -15.64 -1.48 12.40
N SER A 154 -16.44 -0.64 11.74
CA SER A 154 -16.88 -0.87 10.37
C SER A 154 -15.74 -1.03 9.36
N VAL A 155 -14.59 -0.37 9.59
CA VAL A 155 -13.40 -0.50 8.76
C VAL A 155 -12.64 -1.78 9.09
N ILE A 156 -12.67 -2.23 10.35
CA ILE A 156 -12.11 -3.53 10.75
C ILE A 156 -12.93 -4.66 10.12
N ASP A 157 -14.26 -4.59 10.21
CA ASP A 157 -15.18 -5.56 9.59
C ASP A 157 -14.93 -5.64 8.07
N LEU A 158 -14.78 -4.48 7.40
CA LEU A 158 -14.39 -4.42 5.98
C LEU A 158 -13.04 -5.11 5.70
N ILE A 159 -12.04 -4.93 6.57
CA ILE A 159 -10.73 -5.60 6.40
C ILE A 159 -10.91 -7.11 6.51
N GLU A 160 -11.66 -7.59 7.50
CA GLU A 160 -11.94 -9.01 7.68
C GLU A 160 -12.65 -9.60 6.47
N ASP A 161 -13.68 -8.94 5.94
CA ASP A 161 -14.38 -9.34 4.72
C ASP A 161 -13.41 -9.45 3.52
N LYS A 162 -12.52 -8.46 3.32
CA LYS A 162 -11.52 -8.51 2.24
C LYS A 162 -10.45 -9.58 2.44
N VAL A 163 -10.11 -9.91 3.69
CA VAL A 163 -9.21 -11.02 4.00
C VAL A 163 -9.86 -12.35 3.61
N ASP A 164 -11.14 -12.53 3.95
CA ASP A 164 -11.89 -13.73 3.60
C ASP A 164 -12.04 -13.89 2.08
N GLU A 165 -12.33 -12.81 1.34
CA GLU A 165 -12.34 -12.80 -0.12
C GLU A 165 -10.97 -13.22 -0.71
N LEU A 166 -9.88 -12.72 -0.12
CA LEU A 166 -8.52 -13.04 -0.55
C LEU A 166 -8.19 -14.52 -0.28
N ASP A 167 -8.58 -15.05 0.88
CA ASP A 167 -8.35 -16.44 1.24
C ASP A 167 -9.19 -17.41 0.39
N GLU A 168 -10.43 -17.05 0.06
CA GLU A 168 -11.23 -17.81 -0.92
C GLU A 168 -10.54 -17.83 -2.29
N LEU A 169 -10.00 -16.69 -2.74
CA LEU A 169 -9.27 -16.60 -4.01
C LEU A 169 -8.00 -17.47 -3.99
N LYS A 170 -7.24 -17.46 -2.89
CA LYS A 170 -6.08 -18.35 -2.70
C LYS A 170 -6.51 -19.82 -2.81
N ALA A 171 -7.49 -20.25 -2.02
CA ALA A 171 -7.99 -21.62 -2.01
C ALA A 171 -8.49 -22.06 -3.40
N LYS A 172 -9.18 -21.18 -4.12
CA LYS A 172 -9.65 -21.43 -5.49
C LYS A 172 -8.50 -21.62 -6.48
N VAL A 173 -7.45 -20.82 -6.37
CA VAL A 173 -6.24 -20.95 -7.21
C VAL A 173 -5.48 -22.21 -6.85
N GLU A 174 -5.29 -22.51 -5.58
CA GLU A 174 -4.65 -23.73 -5.09
C GLU A 174 -5.39 -24.98 -5.57
N ALA A 175 -6.72 -25.02 -5.46
CA ALA A 175 -7.53 -26.13 -5.95
C ALA A 175 -7.43 -26.30 -7.48
N LYS A 176 -7.22 -25.22 -8.24
CA LYS A 176 -6.99 -25.28 -9.69
C LYS A 176 -5.58 -25.77 -10.01
N LEU A 177 -4.56 -25.25 -9.31
CA LEU A 177 -3.17 -25.70 -9.44
C LEU A 177 -3.05 -27.19 -9.11
N PHE A 178 -3.68 -27.64 -8.03
CA PHE A 178 -3.68 -29.04 -7.66
C PHE A 178 -4.40 -29.91 -8.70
N ARG A 179 -5.41 -29.40 -9.42
CA ARG A 179 -6.10 -30.18 -10.48
C ARG A 179 -5.40 -30.11 -11.85
N LEU A 180 -4.46 -29.19 -12.05
CA LEU A 180 -3.71 -29.01 -13.29
C LEU A 180 -3.13 -30.34 -13.77
N THR A 181 -3.26 -30.65 -15.06
CA THR A 181 -2.82 -31.92 -15.63
C THR A 181 -2.29 -31.68 -17.03
N LEU A 182 -1.15 -32.29 -17.37
CA LEU A 182 -0.65 -32.34 -18.74
C LEU A 182 -1.43 -33.40 -19.54
N SER A 183 -1.64 -33.14 -20.82
CA SER A 183 -2.18 -34.12 -21.76
C SER A 183 -1.07 -34.67 -22.65
N SER A 184 -1.15 -35.96 -22.98
CA SER A 184 -0.29 -36.58 -23.98
C SER A 184 -0.55 -35.97 -25.36
N SER A 185 0.31 -36.24 -26.35
CA SER A 185 0.11 -35.82 -27.74
C SER A 185 -1.21 -36.32 -28.35
N ARG A 186 -1.79 -37.38 -27.78
CA ARG A 186 -3.09 -37.95 -28.15
C ARG A 186 -4.28 -37.34 -27.38
N GLY A 187 -4.05 -36.35 -26.52
CA GLY A 187 -5.09 -35.71 -25.69
C GLY A 187 -5.46 -36.49 -24.42
N GLU A 188 -4.89 -37.68 -24.21
CA GLU A 188 -5.13 -38.50 -23.02
C GLU A 188 -4.42 -37.95 -21.78
N ARG A 189 -4.99 -38.22 -20.60
CA ARG A 189 -4.34 -37.92 -19.31
C ARG A 189 -3.02 -38.69 -19.19
N VAL A 190 -1.97 -38.00 -18.75
CA VAL A 190 -0.64 -38.60 -18.56
C VAL A 190 -0.65 -39.60 -17.42
N ASN A 191 -0.07 -40.77 -17.66
CA ASN A 191 0.12 -41.86 -16.72
C ASN A 191 1.49 -42.53 -16.97
N PRO A 192 1.98 -43.38 -16.05
CA PRO A 192 3.30 -44.02 -16.19
C PRO A 192 3.48 -44.83 -17.48
N ALA A 193 2.40 -45.33 -18.07
CA ALA A 193 2.44 -46.19 -19.25
C ALA A 193 2.41 -45.42 -20.58
N ASN A 194 1.75 -44.25 -20.66
CA ASN A 194 1.59 -43.50 -21.91
C ASN A 194 2.58 -42.33 -22.08
N ASP A 195 2.97 -41.65 -20.99
CA ASP A 195 3.97 -40.58 -20.99
C ASP A 195 4.58 -40.44 -19.59
N TYR A 196 5.58 -41.29 -19.32
CA TYR A 196 6.26 -41.36 -18.03
C TYR A 196 6.88 -40.02 -17.59
N LEU A 197 7.48 -39.25 -18.52
CA LEU A 197 8.15 -37.99 -18.16
C LEU A 197 7.15 -36.89 -17.80
N SER A 198 6.06 -36.76 -18.55
CA SER A 198 4.99 -35.81 -18.21
C SER A 198 4.28 -36.21 -16.92
N TRP A 199 4.05 -37.51 -16.72
CA TRP A 199 3.50 -38.01 -15.47
C TRP A 199 4.42 -37.71 -14.28
N LEU A 200 5.73 -37.98 -14.39
CA LEU A 200 6.71 -37.69 -13.35
C LEU A 200 6.77 -36.18 -13.02
N ALA A 201 6.77 -35.32 -14.05
CA ALA A 201 6.74 -33.87 -13.86
C ALA A 201 5.48 -33.43 -13.09
N MET A 202 4.32 -33.99 -13.43
CA MET A 202 3.07 -33.72 -12.72
C MET A 202 3.08 -34.22 -11.27
N SER A 203 3.64 -35.41 -11.03
CA SER A 203 3.78 -35.98 -9.68
C SER A 203 4.67 -35.10 -8.79
N LEU A 204 5.84 -34.68 -9.30
CA LEU A 204 6.75 -33.80 -8.58
C LEU A 204 6.14 -32.41 -8.34
N PHE A 205 5.44 -31.84 -9.33
CA PHE A 205 4.75 -30.56 -9.16
C PHE A 205 3.66 -30.63 -8.06
N ARG A 206 2.87 -31.70 -8.04
CA ARG A 206 1.82 -31.89 -7.02
C ARG A 206 2.40 -32.12 -5.63
N GLN A 207 3.49 -32.87 -5.53
CA GLN A 207 4.22 -33.04 -4.28
C GLN A 207 4.74 -31.70 -3.78
N TRP A 208 5.46 -30.95 -4.63
CA TRP A 208 5.96 -29.62 -4.30
C TRP A 208 4.84 -28.68 -3.87
N LEU A 209 3.72 -28.66 -4.61
CA LEU A 209 2.57 -27.82 -4.27
C LEU A 209 2.01 -28.18 -2.90
N ALA A 210 1.76 -29.47 -2.64
CA ALA A 210 1.25 -29.92 -1.35
C ALA A 210 2.21 -29.57 -0.20
N GLU A 211 3.51 -29.76 -0.37
CA GLU A 211 4.53 -29.42 0.63
C GLU A 211 4.59 -27.91 0.93
N ASN A 212 4.26 -27.05 -0.04
CA ASN A 212 4.37 -25.59 0.12
C ASN A 212 3.04 -24.88 0.44
N THR A 213 1.88 -25.53 0.26
CA THR A 213 0.57 -24.96 0.60
C THR A 213 -0.08 -25.60 1.82
N THR A 214 0.41 -26.77 2.27
CA THR A 214 -0.03 -27.32 3.56
C THR A 214 0.74 -26.64 4.70
N PRO A 215 0.05 -26.15 5.75
CA PRO A 215 0.74 -25.57 6.91
C PRO A 215 1.65 -26.63 7.53
N GLU A 216 2.85 -26.22 7.96
CA GLU A 216 3.87 -27.15 8.44
C GLU A 216 3.34 -28.06 9.55
N VAL A 217 3.17 -29.34 9.24
CA VAL A 217 3.07 -30.37 10.27
C VAL A 217 4.48 -30.56 10.81
N ARG A 218 4.73 -30.14 12.06
CA ARG A 218 6.03 -30.32 12.74
C ARG A 218 6.38 -31.81 12.81
N GLY A 219 7.08 -32.30 11.79
CA GLY A 219 7.56 -33.67 11.65
C GLY A 219 9.04 -33.78 12.02
N ILE A 220 9.38 -34.82 12.78
CA ILE A 220 10.67 -35.01 13.47
C ILE A 220 11.76 -35.68 12.60
N LEU A 221 11.52 -35.98 11.32
CA LEU A 221 12.44 -36.82 10.54
C LEU A 221 12.99 -36.13 9.28
N LYS A 222 14.33 -36.10 9.20
CA LYS A 222 15.14 -35.66 8.05
C LYS A 222 15.03 -36.65 6.88
N ASN A 223 14.83 -36.12 5.67
CA ASN A 223 14.87 -36.91 4.44
C ASN A 223 16.31 -37.25 4.00
N SER A 224 16.46 -38.47 3.49
CA SER A 224 17.71 -39.07 2.96
C SER A 224 17.78 -38.88 1.43
N PRO A 225 18.98 -38.81 0.80
CA PRO A 225 19.10 -38.50 -0.61
C PRO A 225 18.84 -39.73 -1.50
N THR A 226 18.10 -39.54 -2.59
CA THR A 226 17.88 -40.58 -3.63
C THR A 226 18.81 -40.44 -4.82
N THR A 227 19.38 -41.59 -5.19
CA THR A 227 20.35 -41.90 -6.24
C THR A 227 19.93 -41.50 -7.64
N THR A 228 20.91 -41.03 -8.43
CA THR A 228 20.78 -40.54 -9.80
C THR A 228 20.89 -41.65 -10.84
N LEU A 229 19.90 -41.76 -11.73
CA LEU A 229 20.02 -42.42 -13.04
C LEU A 229 19.47 -41.46 -14.10
N TYR A 230 20.33 -40.69 -14.76
CA TYR A 230 19.90 -39.70 -15.77
C TYR A 230 20.79 -39.73 -17.02
N SER A 231 20.16 -39.71 -18.19
CA SER A 231 20.78 -39.36 -19.47
C SER A 231 20.49 -37.88 -19.77
N ARG A 232 21.45 -37.18 -20.39
CA ARG A 232 21.36 -35.74 -20.69
C ARG A 232 20.15 -35.38 -21.55
N GLU A 233 19.69 -36.31 -22.40
CA GLU A 233 18.54 -36.12 -23.28
C GLU A 233 17.20 -36.24 -22.52
N THR A 234 17.12 -37.15 -21.56
CA THR A 234 15.93 -37.30 -20.68
C THR A 234 15.74 -36.09 -19.78
N LEU A 235 16.83 -35.49 -19.32
CA LEU A 235 16.80 -34.28 -18.49
C LEU A 235 16.20 -33.08 -19.24
N LYS A 236 16.66 -32.82 -20.48
CA LYS A 236 16.13 -31.74 -21.32
C LYS A 236 14.64 -31.89 -21.63
N ARG A 237 14.18 -33.12 -21.86
CA ARG A 237 12.75 -33.40 -22.09
C ARG A 237 11.92 -33.17 -20.83
N PHE A 238 12.44 -33.58 -19.68
CA PHE A 238 11.82 -33.32 -18.39
C PHE A 238 11.73 -31.81 -18.09
N GLU A 239 12.81 -31.05 -18.30
CA GLU A 239 12.81 -29.58 -18.17
C GLU A 239 11.71 -28.94 -19.01
N ARG A 240 11.58 -29.33 -20.28
CA ARG A 240 10.50 -28.84 -21.16
C ARG A 240 9.10 -29.15 -20.61
N ARG A 241 8.89 -30.34 -20.03
CA ARG A 241 7.59 -30.69 -19.41
C ARG A 241 7.34 -29.86 -18.17
N MET A 242 8.36 -29.64 -17.35
CA MET A 242 8.25 -28.77 -16.18
C MET A 242 7.96 -27.32 -16.58
N ASP A 243 8.54 -26.82 -17.66
CA ASP A 243 8.25 -25.49 -18.18
C ASP A 243 6.81 -25.36 -18.70
N GLN A 244 6.25 -26.43 -19.30
CA GLN A 244 4.83 -26.49 -19.65
C GLN A 244 3.95 -26.36 -18.40
N VAL A 245 4.27 -27.11 -17.33
CA VAL A 245 3.55 -26.99 -16.04
C VAL A 245 3.64 -25.58 -15.49
N LYS A 246 4.83 -24.98 -15.47
CA LYS A 246 5.04 -23.59 -15.01
C LYS A 246 4.22 -22.58 -15.82
N ASN A 247 4.16 -22.74 -17.13
CA ASN A 247 3.39 -21.82 -17.99
C ASN A 247 1.88 -21.92 -17.73
N LEU A 248 1.34 -23.15 -17.59
CA LEU A 248 -0.06 -23.35 -17.23
C LEU A 248 -0.37 -22.83 -15.82
N ALA A 249 0.53 -23.07 -14.86
CA ALA A 249 0.40 -22.56 -13.50
C ALA A 249 0.43 -21.03 -13.47
N ARG A 250 1.28 -20.39 -14.30
CA ARG A 250 1.35 -18.93 -14.44
C ARG A 250 -0.02 -18.33 -14.74
N ASP A 251 -0.78 -18.93 -15.66
CA ASP A 251 -2.11 -18.43 -16.02
C ASP A 251 -3.12 -18.55 -14.88
N LEU A 252 -3.01 -19.61 -14.07
CA LEU A 252 -3.88 -19.83 -12.92
C LEU A 252 -3.60 -18.86 -11.76
N VAL A 253 -2.34 -18.48 -11.55
CA VAL A 253 -1.96 -17.54 -10.46
C VAL A 253 -2.13 -16.07 -10.85
N LYS A 254 -2.39 -15.75 -12.12
CA LYS A 254 -2.58 -14.37 -12.60
C LYS A 254 -3.46 -13.48 -11.69
N PRO A 255 -4.62 -13.95 -11.20
CA PRO A 255 -5.47 -13.15 -10.32
C PRO A 255 -4.75 -12.72 -9.02
N LEU A 256 -3.93 -13.60 -8.45
CA LEU A 256 -3.17 -13.32 -7.22
C LEU A 256 -1.94 -12.44 -7.47
N THR A 257 -1.36 -12.52 -8.67
CA THR A 257 -0.16 -11.74 -9.04
C THR A 257 -0.47 -10.32 -9.51
N ARG A 258 -1.75 -9.93 -9.56
CA ARG A 258 -2.14 -8.58 -9.94
C ARG A 258 -1.76 -7.62 -8.81
N ASN A 259 -1.14 -6.49 -9.16
CA ASN A 259 -0.94 -5.38 -8.24
C ASN A 259 -2.10 -4.38 -8.40
N CYS A 260 -2.82 -4.11 -7.32
CA CYS A 260 -3.89 -3.12 -7.27
C CYS A 260 -3.46 -1.81 -6.57
N LEU A 261 -2.16 -1.67 -6.26
CA LEU A 261 -1.57 -0.48 -5.67
C LEU A 261 -1.24 0.58 -6.73
N GLU A 262 -1.27 1.84 -6.31
CA GLU A 262 -0.67 2.97 -7.03
C GLU A 262 0.87 2.94 -6.94
N LEU A 263 1.41 2.24 -5.94
CA LEU A 263 2.85 2.02 -5.81
C LEU A 263 3.41 1.17 -6.96
N ASP A 264 4.33 1.75 -7.73
CA ASP A 264 5.19 0.98 -8.63
C ASP A 264 6.22 0.19 -7.82
N LEU A 265 6.01 -1.13 -7.72
CA LEU A 265 6.88 -2.07 -7.01
C LEU A 265 8.33 -2.05 -7.53
N ARG A 266 8.57 -1.62 -8.77
CA ARG A 266 9.94 -1.48 -9.31
C ARG A 266 10.76 -0.46 -8.54
N LEU A 267 10.10 0.51 -7.93
CA LEU A 267 10.76 1.54 -7.12
C LEU A 267 11.22 1.03 -5.74
N LEU A 268 10.84 -0.20 -5.37
CA LEU A 268 11.33 -0.89 -4.17
C LEU A 268 12.51 -1.83 -4.49
N ALA A 269 12.80 -2.08 -5.77
CA ALA A 269 13.84 -3.00 -6.20
C ALA A 269 15.23 -2.33 -6.20
N ASP A 270 15.80 -2.09 -5.01
CA ASP A 270 17.20 -1.67 -4.86
C ASP A 270 18.17 -2.87 -5.00
N GLY A 271 18.09 -3.59 -6.12
CA GLY A 271 19.10 -4.59 -6.53
C GLY A 271 18.87 -6.05 -6.10
N GLU A 272 17.96 -6.35 -5.16
CA GLU A 272 17.62 -7.73 -4.76
C GLU A 272 16.13 -8.02 -4.97
N GLY A 273 15.69 -8.14 -6.23
CA GLY A 273 14.40 -8.77 -6.58
C GLY A 273 13.16 -8.34 -5.76
N GLY A 274 13.15 -7.10 -5.26
CA GLY A 274 12.34 -6.65 -4.12
C GLY A 274 10.88 -6.41 -4.46
N GLY A 275 10.08 -7.48 -4.45
CA GLY A 275 8.63 -7.40 -4.32
C GLY A 275 8.21 -7.28 -2.85
N LEU A 276 6.96 -6.92 -2.62
CA LEU A 276 6.36 -7.03 -1.28
C LEU A 276 6.23 -8.51 -0.91
N GLY A 277 6.44 -8.86 0.36
CA GLY A 277 6.37 -10.23 0.87
C GLY A 277 4.94 -10.76 1.05
N TYR A 278 3.94 -10.08 0.51
CA TYR A 278 2.52 -10.37 0.64
C TYR A 278 1.76 -9.99 -0.65
N LEU A 279 0.53 -10.47 -0.77
CA LEU A 279 -0.32 -10.25 -1.94
C LEU A 279 -0.95 -8.85 -1.92
N THR A 280 -1.05 -8.24 -3.10
CA THR A 280 -1.61 -6.88 -3.28
C THR A 280 -2.72 -6.86 -4.33
N CYS A 281 -3.38 -7.99 -4.54
CA CYS A 281 -4.42 -8.17 -5.56
C CYS A 281 -5.83 -7.79 -5.10
N VAL A 282 -5.98 -7.43 -3.82
CA VAL A 282 -7.24 -6.93 -3.23
C VAL A 282 -7.68 -5.68 -3.99
N ARG A 283 -8.96 -5.63 -4.36
CA ARG A 283 -9.55 -4.47 -5.03
C ARG A 283 -10.45 -3.74 -4.04
N VAL A 284 -10.28 -2.42 -3.98
CA VAL A 284 -11.11 -1.51 -3.18
C VAL A 284 -12.04 -0.77 -4.12
N GLU A 285 -13.34 -0.99 -3.97
CA GLU A 285 -14.42 -0.41 -4.76
C GLU A 285 -15.05 0.78 -4.04
N ASP A 286 -15.99 1.47 -4.71
CA ASP A 286 -16.65 2.65 -4.16
C ASP A 286 -17.49 2.31 -2.91
N GLU A 287 -18.08 1.11 -2.90
CA GLU A 287 -18.87 0.57 -1.79
C GLU A 287 -18.01 0.28 -0.54
N ASP A 288 -16.70 0.10 -0.73
CA ASP A 288 -15.74 -0.13 0.35
C ASP A 288 -15.27 1.19 1.01
N ILE A 289 -15.71 2.36 0.52
CA ILE A 289 -15.28 3.67 1.05
C ILE A 289 -16.28 4.17 2.11
N PRO A 290 -15.90 4.26 3.40
CA PRO A 290 -16.86 4.50 4.50
C PRO A 290 -17.59 5.85 4.50
N TRP A 291 -17.15 6.82 3.71
CA TRP A 291 -17.67 8.20 3.70
C TRP A 291 -18.24 8.65 2.36
N ILE A 292 -18.36 7.75 1.39
CA ILE A 292 -19.05 7.97 0.11
C ILE A 292 -20.51 7.54 0.27
#